data_AF-A0A7X8WJT8-F1
#
_entry.id   AF-A0A7X8WJT8-F1
#
_cell.length_a   1.000
_cell.length_b   1.000
_cell.length_c   1.000
_cell.angle_alpha   90.00
_cell.angle_beta   90.00
_cell.angle_gamma   90.00
#
_symmetry.space_group_name_H-M   'P 1'
#
loop_
_entity.id
_entity.type
_entity.pdbx_description
1 polymer ?
#
loop_
_entity_poly.entity_id
_entity_poly.type
_entity_poly.pdbx_seq_one_letter_code
_entity_poly.pdbx_strand_id
1 'polypeptide(L)'
;MTVATLFVATALFIFFYIDPNIYPFFPKCPFLILTGFECPGCGSQRAIHQLLHLNILGAFRQNPLIVLYLPYVGLGVYLEYLGGNKKFPCVRNTLYGKNAAIIILCSIILFWIGRNIF
;
A
#
# COMPACT_ATOMS: atom_id res chain seq x y z
N MET A 1 8.71 -12.68 -14.59
CA MET A 1 8.03 -11.37 -14.72
C MET A 1 6.53 -11.52 -14.95
N THR A 2 6.06 -12.47 -15.77
CA THR A 2 4.63 -12.65 -16.11
C THR A 2 3.72 -13.12 -14.95
N VAL A 3 4.17 -14.05 -14.11
CA VAL A 3 3.35 -14.60 -13.02
C VAL A 3 2.99 -13.55 -11.97
N ALA A 4 3.94 -12.71 -11.57
CA ALA A 4 3.71 -11.64 -10.59
C ALA A 4 2.72 -10.59 -11.12
N THR A 5 2.87 -10.19 -12.39
CA THR A 5 1.94 -9.24 -13.04
C THR A 5 0.53 -9.82 -13.13
N LEU A 6 0.40 -11.10 -13.49
CA LEU A 6 -0.89 -11.78 -13.54
C LEU A 6 -1.54 -11.83 -12.15
N PHE A 7 -0.77 -12.16 -11.11
CA PHE A 7 -1.27 -12.19 -9.74
C PHE A 7 -1.77 -10.81 -9.27
N VAL A 8 -1.00 -9.75 -9.53
CA VAL A 8 -1.41 -8.38 -9.20
C VAL A 8 -2.67 -7.98 -9.96
N ALA A 9 -2.73 -8.26 -11.26
CA ALA A 9 -3.90 -7.94 -12.09
C ALA A 9 -5.16 -8.65 -11.57
N THR A 10 -5.06 -9.94 -11.25
CA THR A 10 -6.17 -10.71 -10.67
C THR A 10 -6.60 -10.17 -9.32
N ALA A 11 -5.66 -9.81 -8.44
CA ALA A 11 -5.97 -9.23 -7.14
C ALA A 11 -6.68 -7.87 -7.27
N LEU A 12 -6.20 -7.01 -8.18
CA LEU A 12 -6.85 -5.73 -8.47
C LEU A 12 -8.24 -5.92 -9.07
N PHE A 13 -8.43 -6.89 -9.95
CA PHE A 13 -9.74 -7.24 -10.50
C PHE A 13 -10.71 -7.65 -9.38
N ILE A 14 -10.28 -8.55 -8.48
CA ILE A 14 -11.09 -8.98 -7.32
C ILE A 14 -11.46 -7.77 -6.45
N PHE A 15 -10.48 -6.93 -6.08
CA PHE A 15 -10.74 -5.74 -5.26
C PHE A 15 -11.52 -4.65 -5.99
N PHE A 16 -11.56 -4.64 -7.33
CA PHE A 16 -12.41 -3.73 -8.07
C PHE A 16 -13.88 -4.15 -7.95
N TYR A 17 -14.19 -5.43 -8.20
CA TYR A 17 -15.58 -5.88 -8.27
C TYR A 17 -16.20 -6.30 -6.94
N ILE A 18 -15.38 -6.69 -5.96
CA ILE A 18 -15.86 -7.29 -4.73
C ILE A 18 -15.43 -6.43 -3.53
N ASP A 19 -16.40 -5.76 -2.91
CA ASP A 19 -16.15 -4.83 -1.79
C ASP A 19 -15.77 -5.58 -0.49
N PRO A 20 -14.55 -5.37 0.03
CA PRO A 20 -14.11 -5.97 1.29
C PRO A 20 -14.84 -5.47 2.55
N ASN A 21 -15.67 -4.43 2.44
CA ASN A 21 -16.53 -3.97 3.54
C ASN A 21 -17.78 -4.85 3.69
N ILE A 22 -18.28 -5.40 2.58
CA ILE A 22 -19.59 -6.06 2.54
C ILE A 22 -19.42 -7.57 2.66
N TYR A 23 -18.43 -8.13 1.96
CA TYR A 23 -18.32 -9.58 1.82
C TYR A 23 -17.44 -10.21 2.92
N PRO A 24 -17.94 -11.22 3.65
CA PRO A 24 -17.22 -11.81 4.78
C PRO A 24 -16.10 -12.79 4.39
N PHE A 25 -15.96 -13.14 3.10
CA PHE A 25 -14.89 -14.06 2.66
C PHE A 25 -13.49 -13.43 2.73
N PHE A 26 -13.39 -12.10 2.79
CA PHE A 26 -12.09 -11.45 2.95
C PHE A 26 -11.56 -11.71 4.36
N PRO A 27 -10.34 -12.26 4.48
CA PRO A 27 -9.81 -12.63 5.78
C PRO A 27 -9.60 -11.39 6.65
N LYS A 28 -10.09 -11.47 7.89
CA LYS A 28 -9.78 -10.48 8.93
C LYS A 28 -8.29 -10.54 9.26
N CYS A 29 -7.74 -9.42 9.72
CA CYS A 29 -6.33 -9.35 10.10
C CYS A 29 -6.05 -10.28 11.30
N PRO A 30 -5.19 -11.32 11.16
CA PRO A 30 -4.87 -12.22 12.26
C PRO A 30 -4.19 -11.50 13.42
N PHE A 31 -3.34 -10.51 13.12
CA PHE A 31 -2.64 -9.71 14.12
C PHE A 31 -3.63 -8.94 15.03
N LEU A 32 -4.67 -8.35 14.43
CA LEU A 32 -5.73 -7.68 15.16
C LEU A 32 -6.54 -8.66 16.01
N ILE A 33 -6.87 -9.84 15.47
CA ILE A 33 -7.61 -10.87 16.21
C ILE A 33 -6.80 -11.37 17.42
N LEU A 34 -5.49 -11.54 17.27
CA LEU A 34 -4.62 -12.11 18.29
C LEU A 34 -4.19 -11.10 19.37
N THR A 35 -3.95 -9.85 18.98
CA THR A 35 -3.35 -8.85 19.87
C THR A 35 -4.33 -7.73 20.28
N GLY A 36 -5.43 -7.57 19.55
CA GLY A 36 -6.34 -6.42 19.70
C GLY A 36 -5.81 -5.13 19.05
N PHE A 37 -4.58 -5.12 18.54
CA PHE A 37 -3.96 -3.95 17.91
C PHE A 37 -4.04 -4.01 16.38
N GLU A 38 -4.21 -2.86 15.75
CA GLU A 38 -4.19 -2.73 14.31
C GLU A 38 -2.74 -2.71 13.79
N CYS A 39 -2.36 -3.67 12.94
CA CYS A 39 -1.07 -3.61 12.26
C CYS A 39 -1.04 -2.46 11.22
N PRO A 40 0.14 -2.03 10.72
CA PRO A 40 0.24 -0.94 9.75
C PRO A 40 -0.57 -1.18 8.46
N GLY A 41 -0.76 -2.44 8.08
CA GLY A 41 -1.54 -2.85 6.92
C GLY A 41 -3.04 -3.04 7.18
N CYS A 42 -3.54 -2.84 8.40
CA CYS A 42 -4.97 -2.95 8.68
C CYS A 42 -5.75 -1.93 7.86
N GLY A 43 -6.75 -2.40 7.12
CA GLY A 43 -7.58 -1.58 6.23
C GLY A 43 -7.11 -1.50 4.77
N SER A 44 -5.94 -2.06 4.42
CA SER A 44 -5.39 -1.91 3.07
C SER A 44 -6.27 -2.49 1.95
N GLN A 45 -6.96 -3.61 2.18
CA GLN A 45 -7.89 -4.19 1.19
C GLN A 45 -9.01 -3.21 0.84
N ARG A 46 -9.63 -2.61 1.87
CA ARG A 46 -10.68 -1.59 1.72
C ARG A 46 -10.14 -0.32 1.09
N ALA A 47 -8.94 0.11 1.49
CA ALA A 47 -8.29 1.28 0.90
C ALA A 47 -8.04 1.07 -0.60
N ILE A 48 -7.55 -0.11 -1.01
CA ILE A 48 -7.33 -0.45 -2.42
C ILE A 48 -8.64 -0.44 -3.20
N HIS A 49 -9.72 -1.03 -2.67
CA HIS A 49 -11.05 -0.97 -3.30
C HIS A 49 -11.50 0.49 -3.52
N GLN A 50 -11.33 1.36 -2.52
CA GLN A 50 -11.69 2.78 -2.64
C GLN A 50 -10.79 3.53 -3.66
N LEU A 51 -9.47 3.27 -3.67
CA LEU A 51 -8.55 3.84 -4.65
C LEU A 51 -8.90 3.44 -6.09
N LEU A 52 -9.28 2.18 -6.29
CA LEU A 52 -9.71 1.66 -7.59
C LEU A 52 -10.96 2.36 -8.14
N HIS A 53 -11.80 2.92 -7.25
CA HIS A 53 -12.96 3.74 -7.59
C HIS A 53 -12.69 5.25 -7.50
N LEU A 54 -11.41 5.65 -7.43
CA LEU A 54 -10.96 7.05 -7.32
C LEU A 54 -11.47 7.79 -6.08
N ASN A 55 -11.95 7.06 -5.06
CA ASN A 55 -12.35 7.64 -3.78
C ASN A 55 -11.16 7.78 -2.84
N ILE A 56 -10.37 8.84 -3.03
CA ILE A 56 -9.15 9.10 -2.25
C ILE A 56 -9.46 9.33 -0.77
N LEU A 57 -10.52 10.08 -0.45
CA LEU A 57 -10.90 10.34 0.94
C LEU A 57 -11.36 9.06 1.64
N GLY A 58 -12.14 8.23 0.94
CA GLY A 58 -12.55 6.92 1.43
C GLY A 58 -11.33 6.02 1.68
N ALA A 59 -10.38 5.98 0.75
CA ALA A 59 -9.15 5.21 0.92
C ALA A 59 -8.32 5.69 2.11
N PHE A 60 -8.20 7.02 2.28
CA PHE A 60 -7.44 7.62 3.37
C PHE A 60 -8.05 7.27 4.73
N ARG A 61 -9.39 7.28 4.85
CA ARG A 61 -10.07 6.84 6.07
C ARG A 61 -9.85 5.36 6.41
N GLN A 62 -9.63 4.52 5.40
CA GLN A 62 -9.40 3.09 5.58
C GLN A 62 -7.95 2.78 5.95
N ASN A 63 -6.99 3.38 5.25
CA ASN A 63 -5.58 3.30 5.58
C ASN A 63 -4.82 4.50 4.96
N PRO A 64 -4.50 5.54 5.76
CA PRO A 64 -3.75 6.71 5.30
C PRO A 64 -2.40 6.35 4.68
N LEU A 65 -1.74 5.33 5.23
CA LEU A 65 -0.40 4.92 4.84
C LEU A 65 -0.38 4.48 3.36
N ILE A 66 -1.36 3.67 2.93
CA ILE A 66 -1.47 3.24 1.53
C ILE A 66 -1.57 4.46 0.59
N VAL A 67 -2.39 5.45 0.94
CA VAL A 67 -2.59 6.65 0.11
C VAL A 67 -1.31 7.48 0.04
N LEU A 68 -0.62 7.68 1.16
CA LEU A 68 0.61 8.46 1.23
C LEU A 68 1.78 7.80 0.48
N TYR A 69 1.86 6.46 0.50
CA TYR A 69 2.89 5.73 -0.23
C TYR A 69 2.57 5.48 -1.70
N LEU A 70 1.34 5.74 -2.15
CA LEU A 70 0.93 5.50 -3.54
C LEU A 70 1.81 6.26 -4.57
N PRO A 71 2.14 7.55 -4.40
CA PRO A 71 3.03 8.26 -5.32
C PRO A 71 4.46 7.70 -5.29
N TYR A 72 4.93 7.26 -4.13
CA TYR A 72 6.24 6.63 -3.99
C TYR A 72 6.29 5.34 -4.80
N VAL A 73 5.34 4.41 -4.58
CA VAL A 73 5.26 3.17 -5.36
C VAL A 73 5.11 3.43 -6.85
N GLY A 74 4.25 4.40 -7.24
CA GLY A 74 4.06 4.78 -8.64
C GLY A 74 5.34 5.30 -9.30
N LEU A 75 6.14 6.10 -8.58
CA LEU A 75 7.45 6.53 -9.04
C LEU A 75 8.39 5.34 -9.24
N GLY A 76 8.37 4.36 -8.34
CA GLY A 76 9.20 3.15 -8.44
C GLY A 76 8.87 2.34 -9.68
N VAL A 77 7.58 2.11 -9.93
CA VAL A 77 7.09 1.46 -11.15
C VAL A 77 7.52 2.23 -12.40
N TYR A 78 7.41 3.56 -12.39
CA TYR A 78 7.85 4.39 -13.52
C TYR A 78 9.37 4.28 -13.77
N LEU A 79 10.17 4.34 -12.71
CA LEU A 79 11.62 4.25 -12.81
C LEU A 79 12.05 2.87 -13.35
N GLU A 80 11.48 1.78 -12.85
CA GLU A 80 11.88 0.42 -13.18
C GLU A 80 11.32 -0.07 -14.53
N TYR A 81 10.04 0.19 -14.82
CA TYR A 81 9.33 -0.43 -15.95
C TYR A 81 9.03 0.53 -17.10
N LEU A 82 8.91 1.84 -16.85
CA LEU A 82 8.57 2.84 -17.87
C LEU A 82 9.79 3.63 -18.37
N GLY A 83 11.01 3.14 -18.06
CA GLY A 83 12.26 3.74 -18.54
C GLY A 83 12.68 5.01 -17.79
N GLY A 84 12.01 5.36 -16.68
CA GLY A 84 12.35 6.53 -15.89
C GLY A 84 13.78 6.50 -15.33
N ASN A 85 14.31 5.30 -15.03
CA ASN A 85 15.68 5.12 -14.56
C ASN A 85 16.75 5.56 -15.58
N LYS A 86 16.44 5.56 -16.90
CA LYS A 86 17.37 6.07 -17.92
C LYS A 86 17.44 7.60 -17.92
N LYS A 87 16.34 8.28 -17.58
CA LYS A 87 16.26 9.75 -17.51
C LYS A 87 16.70 10.32 -16.17
N PHE A 88 16.43 9.60 -15.07
CA PHE A 88 16.64 10.09 -13.70
C PHE A 88 17.36 9.06 -12.81
N PRO A 89 18.60 8.65 -13.13
CA PRO A 89 19.32 7.63 -12.37
C PRO A 89 19.63 8.07 -10.93
N CYS A 90 19.85 9.37 -10.70
CA CYS A 90 20.12 9.92 -9.36
C CYS A 90 18.91 9.78 -8.42
N VAL A 91 17.69 10.01 -8.94
CA VAL A 91 16.44 9.92 -8.16
C VAL A 91 16.25 8.50 -7.61
N ARG A 92 16.56 7.48 -8.42
CA ARG A 92 16.50 6.08 -7.97
C ARG A 92 17.45 5.83 -6.80
N ASN A 93 18.71 6.25 -6.91
CA ASN A 93 19.71 5.94 -5.90
C ASN A 93 19.43 6.66 -4.56
N THR A 94 18.85 7.86 -4.60
CA THR A 94 18.47 8.61 -3.41
C THR A 94 17.18 8.08 -2.78
N LEU A 95 16.12 7.85 -3.58
CA LEU A 95 14.81 7.48 -3.05
C LEU A 95 14.62 5.98 -2.81
N TYR A 96 15.46 5.11 -3.37
CA TYR A 96 15.37 3.65 -3.22
C TYR A 96 16.65 3.03 -2.63
N GLY A 97 17.51 3.86 -2.04
CA GLY A 97 18.71 3.41 -1.31
C GLY A 97 18.43 2.97 0.13
N LYS A 98 19.48 2.54 0.84
CA LYS A 98 19.41 2.11 2.24
C LYS A 98 18.78 3.15 3.17
N ASN A 99 19.12 4.43 2.99
CA ASN A 99 18.58 5.52 3.83
C ASN A 99 17.08 5.68 3.64
N ALA A 100 16.59 5.59 2.41
CA ALA A 100 15.16 5.64 2.14
C ALA A 100 14.42 4.45 2.78
N ALA A 101 14.99 3.23 2.71
CA ALA A 101 14.41 2.07 3.37
C ALA A 101 14.29 2.27 4.90
N ILE A 102 15.32 2.86 5.54
CA ILE A 102 15.28 3.20 6.97
C ILE A 102 14.20 4.24 7.26
N ILE A 103 14.12 5.31 6.47
CA ILE A 103 13.10 6.37 6.62
C ILE A 103 11.70 5.76 6.53
N ILE A 104 11.45 4.92 5.52
CA ILE A 104 10.16 4.25 5.30
C ILE A 104 9.82 3.34 6.48
N LEU A 105 10.78 2.55 6.96
CA LEU A 105 10.57 1.68 8.11
C LEU A 105 10.21 2.50 9.36
N CYS A 106 10.95 3.58 9.62
CA CYS A 106 10.66 4.49 10.74
C CYS A 106 9.26 5.10 10.64
N SER A 107 8.85 5.59 9.46
CA SER A 107 7.50 6.15 9.30
C SER A 107 6.39 5.11 9.39
N ILE A 108 6.62 3.86 8.96
CA ILE A 108 5.67 2.76 9.19
C ILE A 108 5.51 2.49 10.69
N ILE A 109 6.62 2.46 11.45
CA ILE A 109 6.59 2.26 12.90
C ILE A 109 5.89 3.43 13.61
N LEU A 110 6.23 4.67 13.25
CA LEU A 110 5.58 5.85 13.82
C LEU A 110 4.08 5.86 13.55
N PHE A 111 3.65 5.52 12.34
CA PHE A 111 2.23 5.38 12.01
C PHE A 111 1.56 4.25 12.81
N TRP A 112 2.25 3.12 12.99
CA TRP A 112 1.74 2.00 13.76
C TRP A 112 1.49 2.36 15.22
N ILE A 113 2.45 3.05 15.84
CA ILE A 113 2.32 3.56 17.21
C ILE A 113 1.18 4.58 17.26
N GLY A 114 1.16 5.54 16.33
CA GLY A 114 0.15 6.59 16.27
C GLY A 114 -1.27 6.04 16.23
N ARG A 115 -1.55 5.07 15.35
CA ARG A 115 -2.92 4.53 15.17
C ARG A 115 -3.42 3.62 16.29
N ASN A 116 -2.55 3.15 17.18
CA ASN A 116 -2.92 2.23 18.25
C ASN A 116 -2.96 2.90 19.63
N ILE A 117 -2.31 4.05 19.76
CA ILE A 117 -2.25 4.82 21.02
C ILE A 117 -3.25 5.97 21.02
N PHE A 118 -3.52 6.57 19.86
CA PHE A 118 -4.48 7.67 19.67
C PHE A 118 -5.67 7.20 18.84
#